data_AF-A0A0R2VTU4-F1
#
_entry.id   AF-A0A0R2VTU4-F1
#
_cell.length_a   1.000
_cell.length_b   1.000
_cell.length_c   1.000
_cell.angle_alpha   90.00
_cell.angle_beta   90.00
_cell.angle_gamma   90.00
#
_symmetry.space_group_name_H-M   'P 1'
#
loop_
_entity.id
_entity.type
_entity.pdbx_description
1 polymer ?
#
loop_
_entity_poly.entity_id
_entity_poly.type
_entity_poly.pdbx_seq_one_letter_code
_entity_poly.pdbx_strand_id
1 'polypeptide(L)'
;MRTVILILLINFASNAWANNVVTGSAGSRLEGEVVSEFDSPWAMSFINSDNLLITTKSGKLWLVNTSGEQSLVSGVPKVFEVVKGD
;
A
#
# COMPACT_ATOMS: atom_id res chain seq x y z
N MET A 1 22.13 -15.57 -36.28
CA MET A 1 20.87 -16.27 -35.92
C MET A 1 20.61 -16.27 -34.42
N ARG A 2 21.55 -16.68 -33.55
CA ARG A 2 21.35 -16.71 -32.08
C ARG A 2 21.02 -15.35 -31.45
N THR A 3 21.68 -14.29 -31.89
CA THR A 3 21.44 -12.92 -31.38
C THR A 3 20.10 -12.34 -31.82
N VAL A 4 19.64 -12.67 -33.03
CA VAL A 4 18.32 -12.25 -33.55
C VAL A 4 17.20 -12.91 -32.74
N ILE A 5 17.35 -14.17 -32.37
CA ILE A 5 16.39 -14.91 -31.53
C ILE A 5 16.28 -14.26 -30.13
N LEU A 6 17.41 -13.85 -29.54
CA LEU A 6 17.42 -13.22 -28.22
C LEU A 6 16.72 -11.84 -28.20
N ILE A 7 16.93 -11.03 -29.25
CA ILE A 7 16.24 -9.73 -29.38
C ILE A 7 14.73 -9.92 -29.56
N LEU A 8 14.31 -10.93 -30.33
CA LEU A 8 12.90 -11.24 -30.55
C LEU A 8 12.19 -11.68 -29.26
N LEU A 9 12.87 -12.46 -28.40
CA LEU A 9 12.31 -12.94 -27.12
C LEU A 9 12.10 -11.81 -26.10
N ILE A 10 13.00 -10.82 -26.05
CA ILE A 10 12.87 -9.67 -25.13
C ILE A 10 11.68 -8.79 -25.51
N ASN A 11 11.37 -8.67 -26.80
CA ASN A 11 10.21 -7.90 -27.29
C ASN A 11 8.86 -8.62 -27.07
N PHE A 12 8.86 -9.90 -26.72
CA PHE A 12 7.64 -10.68 -26.42
C PHE A 12 7.29 -10.71 -24.93
N ALA A 13 8.11 -10.12 -24.05
CA ALA A 13 7.82 -10.02 -22.64
C ALA A 13 6.67 -9.01 -22.42
N SER A 14 5.47 -9.51 -22.09
CA SER A 14 4.36 -8.66 -21.65
C SER A 14 4.57 -8.25 -20.19
N ASN A 15 4.39 -6.97 -19.87
CA ASN A 15 4.34 -6.52 -18.48
C ASN A 15 3.05 -7.05 -17.84
N ALA A 16 3.16 -7.82 -16.76
CA ALA A 16 2.00 -8.19 -15.96
C ALA A 16 1.64 -7.02 -15.03
N TRP A 17 0.44 -6.47 -15.16
CA TRP A 17 -0.11 -5.53 -14.18
C TRP A 17 -0.99 -6.31 -13.20
N ALA A 18 -0.75 -6.12 -11.91
CA ALA A 18 -1.71 -6.52 -10.87
C ALA A 18 -3.10 -5.93 -11.16
N ASN A 19 -4.12 -6.77 -11.27
CA ASN A 19 -5.50 -6.32 -11.40
C ASN A 19 -5.92 -5.63 -10.09
N ASN A 20 -6.26 -4.34 -10.18
CA ASN A 20 -6.68 -3.51 -9.06
C ASN A 20 -8.21 -3.40 -8.93
N VAL A 21 -8.97 -4.16 -9.73
CA VAL A 21 -10.43 -4.15 -9.71
C VAL A 21 -11.02 -5.34 -8.96
N VAL A 22 -11.79 -5.05 -7.92
CA VAL A 22 -12.60 -6.01 -7.16
C VAL A 22 -14.03 -6.00 -7.69
N THR A 23 -14.54 -7.16 -8.11
CA THR A 23 -15.93 -7.31 -8.58
C THR A 23 -16.78 -7.95 -7.48
N GLY A 24 -17.85 -7.28 -7.08
CA GLY A 24 -18.80 -7.77 -6.10
C GLY A 24 -19.76 -8.80 -6.69
N SER A 25 -20.35 -9.62 -5.83
CA SER A 25 -21.32 -10.66 -6.22
C SER A 25 -22.59 -10.12 -6.89
N ALA A 26 -22.93 -8.84 -6.67
CA ALA A 26 -24.03 -8.13 -7.32
C ALA A 26 -23.59 -7.38 -8.61
N GLY A 27 -22.35 -7.55 -9.08
CA GLY A 27 -21.83 -6.90 -10.28
C GLY A 27 -21.20 -5.52 -10.06
N SER A 28 -21.13 -5.03 -8.81
CA SER A 28 -20.41 -3.78 -8.48
C SER A 28 -18.92 -3.92 -8.75
N ARG A 29 -18.25 -2.82 -9.12
CA ARG A 29 -16.80 -2.79 -9.35
C ARG A 29 -16.15 -1.73 -8.47
N LEU A 30 -15.10 -2.11 -7.76
CA LEU A 30 -14.26 -1.21 -6.96
C LEU A 30 -12.85 -1.25 -7.53
N GLU A 31 -12.28 -0.08 -7.80
CA GLU A 31 -10.88 0.04 -8.20
C GLU A 31 -10.06 0.52 -7.00
N GLY A 32 -9.02 -0.23 -6.67
CA GLY A 32 -8.09 0.12 -5.60
C GLY A 32 -6.83 0.78 -6.14
N GLU A 33 -6.26 1.69 -5.37
CA GLU A 33 -4.94 2.25 -5.61
C GLU A 33 -4.12 2.16 -4.32
N VAL A 34 -2.84 1.82 -4.46
CA VAL A 34 -1.92 1.84 -3.31
C VAL A 34 -1.51 3.28 -3.07
N VAL A 35 -2.08 3.90 -2.04
CA VAL A 35 -1.75 5.27 -1.65
C VAL A 35 -0.52 5.36 -0.73
N SER A 36 -0.26 4.31 0.07
CA SER A 36 0.82 4.29 1.05
C SER A 36 1.07 2.88 1.60
N GLU A 37 2.28 2.64 2.10
CA GLU A 37 2.72 1.39 2.70
C GLU A 37 3.29 1.64 4.11
N PHE A 38 2.93 0.80 5.08
CA PHE A 38 3.37 0.90 6.46
C PHE A 38 3.90 -0.44 6.96
N ASP A 39 4.95 -0.40 7.76
CA ASP A 39 5.39 -1.57 8.50
C ASP A 39 4.48 -1.81 9.70
N SER A 40 3.93 -3.02 9.77
CA SER A 40 3.07 -3.50 10.86
C SER A 40 1.91 -2.53 11.22
N PRO A 41 1.03 -2.20 10.25
CA PRO A 41 -0.13 -1.34 10.52
C PRO A 41 -1.08 -2.05 11.48
N TRP A 42 -1.59 -1.30 12.46
CA TRP A 42 -2.45 -1.83 13.52
C TRP A 42 -3.91 -1.40 13.38
N ALA A 43 -4.14 -0.12 13.13
CA ALA A 43 -5.49 0.45 12.97
C ALA A 43 -5.46 1.67 12.06
N MET A 44 -6.61 1.96 11.46
CA MET A 44 -6.83 3.07 10.54
C MET A 44 -8.20 3.70 10.80
N SER A 45 -8.31 5.02 10.68
CA SER A 45 -9.58 5.74 10.66
C SER A 45 -9.52 6.98 9.78
N PHE A 46 -10.59 7.25 9.03
CA PHE A 46 -10.78 8.54 8.39
C PHE A 46 -11.10 9.61 9.43
N ILE A 47 -10.58 10.81 9.23
CA ILE A 47 -10.98 12.02 9.98
C ILE A 47 -11.82 12.97 9.11
N ASN A 48 -11.71 12.83 7.78
CA ASN A 48 -12.57 13.44 6.77
C ASN A 48 -12.42 12.65 5.46
N SER A 49 -12.99 13.14 4.35
CA SER A 49 -12.97 12.46 3.05
C SER A 49 -11.57 12.20 2.50
N ASP A 50 -10.61 13.07 2.80
CA ASP A 50 -9.31 13.07 2.15
C ASP A 50 -8.17 12.68 3.10
N ASN A 51 -8.41 12.62 4.40
CA ASN A 51 -7.39 12.42 5.41
C ASN A 51 -7.72 11.26 6.36
N LEU A 52 -6.68 10.50 6.67
CA LEU A 52 -6.70 9.29 7.49
C LEU A 52 -5.64 9.38 8.59
N LEU A 53 -5.95 8.75 9.71
CA LEU A 53 -4.99 8.41 10.75
C LEU A 53 -4.66 6.93 10.67
N ILE A 54 -3.38 6.59 10.75
CA ILE A 54 -2.89 5.20 10.77
C ILE A 54 -1.96 5.02 11.96
N THR A 55 -2.23 4.01 12.78
CA THR A 55 -1.34 3.60 13.88
C THR A 55 -0.53 2.37 13.48
N THR A 56 0.76 2.33 13.78
CA THR A 56 1.60 1.14 13.64
C THR A 56 1.82 0.46 14.99
N LYS A 57 2.16 -0.83 14.97
CA LYS A 57 2.46 -1.61 16.19
C LYS A 57 3.61 -1.03 17.02
N SER A 58 4.55 -0.36 16.37
CA SER A 58 5.66 0.39 17.01
C SER A 58 5.23 1.65 17.76
N GLY A 59 3.94 2.00 17.75
CA GLY A 59 3.38 3.16 18.44
C GLY A 59 3.48 4.47 17.66
N LYS A 60 3.74 4.43 16.35
CA LYS A 60 3.71 5.63 15.50
C LYS A 60 2.27 5.92 15.09
N LEU A 61 1.94 7.20 15.00
CA LEU A 61 0.68 7.70 14.43
C LEU A 61 1.01 8.55 13.21
N TRP A 62 0.41 8.20 12.08
CA TRP A 62 0.59 8.86 10.81
C TRP A 62 -0.70 9.59 10.43
N LEU A 63 -0.56 10.84 9.99
CA LEU A 63 -1.58 11.54 9.23
C LEU A 63 -1.26 11.34 7.75
N VAL A 64 -2.21 10.80 7.00
CA VAL A 64 -2.07 10.41 5.60
C VAL A 64 -3.20 11.01 4.82
N ASN A 65 -2.94 11.52 3.62
CA ASN A 65 -4.02 11.90 2.70
C ASN A 65 -4.23 10.88 1.58
N THR A 66 -5.34 10.98 0.88
CA THR A 66 -5.69 10.09 -0.25
C THR A 66 -4.74 10.23 -1.45
N SER A 67 -3.93 11.29 -1.52
CA SER A 67 -2.85 11.44 -2.49
C SER A 67 -1.55 10.72 -2.08
N GLY A 68 -1.50 10.12 -0.89
CA GLY A 68 -0.35 9.40 -0.37
C GLY A 68 0.66 10.25 0.42
N GLU A 69 0.42 11.54 0.60
CA GLU A 69 1.25 12.38 1.47
C GLU A 69 1.11 11.95 2.92
N GLN A 70 2.23 11.87 3.63
CA GLN A 70 2.30 11.34 4.98
C GLN A 70 3.07 12.27 5.89
N SER A 71 2.59 12.41 7.13
CA SER A 71 3.31 13.12 8.19
C SER A 71 3.17 12.38 9.51
N LEU A 72 4.23 12.43 10.31
CA LEU A 72 4.23 11.82 11.64
C LEU A 72 3.57 12.78 12.64
N VAL A 73 2.59 12.28 13.39
CA VAL A 73 1.95 13.04 14.46
C VAL A 73 2.84 13.03 15.71
N SER A 74 3.12 14.21 16.25
CA SER A 74 3.92 14.39 17.46
C SER A 74 3.07 14.28 18.74
N GLY A 75 3.72 14.08 19.89
CA GLY A 75 3.05 14.05 21.19
C GLY A 75 2.28 12.75 21.50
N VAL A 76 2.46 11.69 20.71
CA VAL A 76 1.84 10.40 20.98
C VAL A 76 2.55 9.62 22.10
N PRO A 77 1.83 8.80 22.88
CA PRO A 77 2.42 7.97 23.93
C PRO A 77 3.46 7.00 23.39
N LYS A 78 4.48 6.68 24.21
CA LYS A 78 5.43 5.61 23.89
C LYS A 78 4.74 4.25 24.05
N VAL A 79 4.97 3.37 23.08
CA VAL A 79 4.46 1.99 23.08
C VAL A 79 5.63 1.02 23.11
N PHE A 80 5.47 -0.09 23.83
CA PHE A 80 6.41 -1.18 23.81
C PHE A 80 5.99 -2.20 22.75
N GLU A 81 6.91 -2.54 21.85
CA GLU A 81 6.71 -3.59 20.85
C GLU A 81 7.72 -4.73 21.06
N VAL A 82 7.21 -5.95 21.15
CA VAL A 82 8.02 -7.15 21.00
C VAL A 82 8.13 -7.46 19.51
N VAL A 83 9.34 -7.28 18.97
CA VAL A 83 9.70 -7.82 17.66
C VAL A 83 9.91 -9.32 17.87
N LYS A 84 9.04 -10.14 17.29
CA LYS A 84 9.25 -11.59 17.28
C LYS A 84 10.36 -11.86 16.26
N GLY A 85 11.50 -12.38 16.72
CA GLY A 85 12.56 -12.85 15.83
C GLY A 85 12.06 -14.05 15.02
N ASP A 86 12.40 -14.06 13.73
CA ASP A 86 12.19 -15.16 12.79
C ASP A 86 12.97 -16.43 13.21
#